data_AF-D1PVC8-F1
#
_entry.id   AF-D1PVC8-F1
#
_cell.length_a   1.000
_cell.length_b   1.000
_cell.length_c   1.000
_cell.angle_alpha   90.00
_cell.angle_beta   90.00
_cell.angle_gamma   90.00
#
_symmetry.space_group_name_H-M   'P 1'
#
loop_
_entity.id
_entity.type
_entity.pdbx_description
1 polymer ?
#
loop_
_entity_poly.entity_id
_entity_poly.type
_entity_poly.pdbx_seq_one_letter_code
_entity_poly.pdbx_strand_id
1 'polypeptide(L)'
;MRQFLLILCLFLSSPLFIKGDEEFVAILYLHNGQYVSSDSVYTFFNLDGTYFDSLKSREGNEPTCSRIAKGDVVSYYPNVMIYVFFCKLLHDDKVLVRVGEQWKKLSTNAPFSILSMKEYLLSLDILLKVNDIVYHGKDKIKIKKEMIRHIIDVRGDYIAIKIDKKKMWFRWKKNCMVLPDRLIYE
;
A
#
# COMPACT_ATOMS: atom_id res chain seq x y z
N MET A 1 -45.88 2.45 7.86
CA MET A 1 -45.15 1.45 7.04
C MET A 1 -43.87 2.11 6.55
N ARG A 2 -42.73 1.54 6.95
CA ARG A 2 -41.37 1.94 6.55
C ARG A 2 -41.15 1.58 5.09
N GLN A 3 -40.56 2.48 4.29
CA GLN A 3 -39.76 2.07 3.13
C GLN A 3 -38.69 3.13 2.83
N PHE A 4 -37.54 2.87 3.45
CA PHE A 4 -36.15 3.19 3.13
C PHE A 4 -35.83 4.24 2.05
N LEU A 5 -35.24 5.35 2.52
CA LEU A 5 -34.24 6.12 1.76
C LEU A 5 -33.07 5.18 1.39
N LEU A 6 -32.88 4.93 0.10
CA LEU A 6 -31.61 4.45 -0.45
C LEU A 6 -30.66 5.65 -0.58
N ILE A 7 -29.99 6.01 0.52
CA ILE A 7 -28.78 6.81 0.45
C ILE A 7 -27.70 5.87 -0.09
N LEU A 8 -27.47 5.92 -1.40
CA LEU A 8 -26.33 5.30 -2.04
C LEU A 8 -25.07 6.08 -1.60
N CYS A 9 -24.54 5.74 -0.43
CA CYS A 9 -23.19 6.14 -0.03
C CYS A 9 -22.20 5.42 -0.96
N LEU A 10 -22.00 5.98 -2.16
CA LEU A 10 -20.77 5.79 -2.91
C LEU A 10 -19.67 6.44 -2.05
N PHE A 11 -19.11 5.66 -1.12
CA PHE A 11 -17.77 5.92 -0.64
C PHE A 11 -16.85 5.75 -1.85
N LEU A 12 -16.69 6.83 -2.61
CA LEU A 12 -15.53 7.07 -3.43
C LEU A 12 -14.35 7.04 -2.45
N SER A 13 -13.79 5.85 -2.21
CA SER A 13 -12.42 5.74 -1.76
C SER A 13 -11.61 6.40 -2.87
N SER A 14 -11.25 7.67 -2.68
CA SER A 14 -10.39 8.40 -3.58
C SER A 14 -9.18 7.51 -3.86
N PRO A 15 -8.91 7.14 -5.12
CA PRO A 15 -7.75 6.31 -5.40
C PRO A 15 -6.51 7.06 -4.94
N LEU A 16 -5.66 6.36 -4.18
CA LEU A 16 -4.38 6.90 -3.73
C LEU A 16 -3.54 7.19 -4.97
N PHE A 17 -3.46 8.46 -5.36
CA PHE A 17 -2.70 8.88 -6.53
C PHE A 17 -1.21 8.69 -6.25
N ILE A 18 -0.65 7.63 -6.81
CA ILE A 18 0.80 7.43 -6.86
C ILE A 18 1.35 8.47 -7.83
N LYS A 19 1.88 9.58 -7.29
CA LYS A 19 2.68 10.53 -8.06
C LYS A 19 4.11 10.02 -7.95
N GLY A 20 4.84 9.97 -9.06
CA GLY A 20 6.19 9.38 -9.19
C GLY A 20 7.32 10.03 -8.39
N ASP A 21 7.03 10.60 -7.21
CA ASP A 21 7.95 11.18 -6.23
C ASP A 21 7.98 10.32 -4.94
N GLU A 22 7.45 9.09 -5.04
CA GLU A 22 7.22 8.12 -3.97
C GLU A 22 8.08 6.87 -4.19
N GLU A 23 9.39 7.09 -4.28
CA GLU A 23 10.36 6.03 -4.61
C GLU A 23 10.55 4.99 -3.50
N PHE A 24 10.09 5.29 -2.28
CA PHE A 24 10.25 4.42 -1.12
C PHE A 24 8.93 4.15 -0.42
N VAL A 25 8.85 2.97 0.18
CA VAL A 25 7.77 2.57 1.07
C VAL A 25 8.33 2.17 2.43
N ALA A 26 7.68 2.63 3.49
CA ALA A 26 7.93 2.19 4.85
C ALA A 26 6.91 1.10 5.21
N ILE A 27 7.42 -0.06 5.64
CA ILE A 27 6.64 -1.21 6.10
C ILE A 27 6.78 -1.28 7.62
N LEU A 28 5.69 -0.96 8.30
CA LEU A 28 5.63 -0.88 9.76
C LEU A 28 5.06 -2.20 10.27
N TYR A 29 5.80 -2.87 11.13
CA TYR A 29 5.41 -4.14 11.74
C TYR A 29 4.94 -3.90 13.17
N LEU A 30 3.79 -4.47 13.51
CA LEU A 30 3.38 -4.65 14.89
C LEU A 30 3.60 -6.12 15.27
N HIS A 31 4.78 -6.42 15.83
CA HIS A 31 5.08 -7.76 16.32
C HIS A 31 4.26 -8.06 17.58
N ASN A 32 3.31 -9.00 17.47
CA ASN A 32 2.73 -9.70 18.61
C ASN A 32 3.79 -10.58 19.27
N GLY A 33 4.39 -10.10 20.37
CA GLY A 33 5.37 -10.92 21.11
C GLY A 33 5.54 -10.54 22.57
N GLN A 34 5.44 -9.27 22.91
CA GLN A 34 5.38 -8.80 24.29
C GLN A 34 4.46 -7.58 24.32
N TYR A 35 3.61 -7.49 25.34
CA TYR A 35 2.74 -6.36 25.62
C TYR A 35 3.30 -5.06 25.05
N VAL A 36 2.76 -4.62 23.92
CA VAL A 36 2.94 -3.24 23.51
C VAL A 36 2.22 -2.46 24.61
N SER A 37 2.98 -1.84 25.50
CA SER A 37 2.40 -0.93 26.48
C SER A 37 1.53 0.06 25.71
N SER A 38 0.54 0.63 26.38
CA SER A 38 -0.36 1.67 25.87
C SER A 38 0.31 2.87 25.17
N ASP A 39 1.64 2.91 25.17
CA ASP A 39 2.50 3.97 24.70
C ASP A 39 3.01 3.65 23.28
N SER A 40 2.09 3.67 22.32
CA SER A 40 2.30 4.05 20.91
C SER A 40 3.71 3.82 20.34
N VAL A 41 4.02 2.62 19.82
CA VAL A 41 5.37 2.34 19.26
C VAL A 41 5.62 3.05 17.93
N TYR A 42 4.57 3.47 17.21
CA TYR A 42 4.68 4.39 16.08
C TYR A 42 3.76 5.59 16.31
N THR A 43 4.34 6.78 16.37
CA THR A 43 3.62 8.03 16.52
C THR A 43 3.83 8.90 15.29
N PHE A 44 2.72 9.41 14.75
CA PHE A 44 2.70 10.29 13.60
C PHE A 44 2.53 11.72 14.10
N PHE A 45 3.41 12.61 13.65
CA PHE A 45 3.33 14.03 13.93
C PHE A 45 3.11 14.82 12.64
N ASN A 46 2.42 15.94 12.74
CA ASN A 46 2.41 16.93 11.66
C ASN A 46 3.82 17.53 11.47
N LEU A 47 4.04 18.19 10.34
CA LEU A 47 5.36 18.77 10.03
C LEU A 47 5.78 19.86 11.04
N ASP A 48 4.82 20.56 11.64
CA ASP A 48 5.03 21.52 12.73
C ASP A 48 5.39 20.88 14.09
N GLY A 49 5.36 19.54 14.18
CA GLY A 49 5.67 18.79 15.39
C GLY A 49 4.48 18.50 16.29
N THR A 50 3.27 18.95 15.94
CA THR A 50 2.06 18.63 16.70
C THR A 50 1.65 17.16 16.51
N TYR A 51 1.13 16.53 17.57
CA TYR A 51 0.65 15.15 17.51
C TYR A 51 -0.48 15.00 16.49
N PHE A 52 -0.34 14.03 15.58
CA PHE A 52 -1.37 13.70 14.60
C PHE A 52 -2.14 12.44 15.02
N ASP A 53 -1.47 11.29 15.10
CA ASP A 53 -2.09 10.03 15.47
C ASP A 53 -1.02 9.05 15.98
N SER A 54 -1.44 7.88 16.46
CA SER A 54 -0.53 6.77 16.70
C SER A 54 -1.14 5.44 16.33
N LEU A 55 -0.27 4.53 15.90
CA LEU A 55 -0.65 3.18 15.58
C LEU A 55 -0.65 2.35 16.87
N LYS A 56 -1.83 1.82 17.22
CA LYS A 56 -2.08 1.08 18.46
C LYS A 56 -2.60 -0.32 18.18
N SER A 57 -2.34 -1.24 19.10
CA SER A 57 -3.01 -2.54 19.14
C SER A 57 -4.39 -2.39 19.79
N ARG A 58 -5.46 -2.84 19.14
CA ARG A 58 -6.83 -2.83 19.69
C ARG A 58 -7.51 -4.19 19.47
N GLU A 59 -8.41 -4.58 20.39
CA GLU A 59 -9.37 -5.70 20.23
C GLU A 59 -8.76 -7.00 19.64
N GLY A 60 -7.82 -7.62 20.36
CA GLY A 60 -7.23 -8.90 19.90
C GLY A 60 -6.05 -8.72 18.95
N ASN A 61 -5.38 -7.57 19.02
CA ASN A 61 -4.16 -7.19 18.33
C ASN A 61 -4.31 -6.54 16.95
N GLU A 62 -5.51 -6.13 16.54
CA GLU A 62 -5.68 -5.45 15.26
C GLU A 62 -4.97 -4.07 15.27
N PRO A 63 -4.05 -3.82 14.32
CA PRO A 63 -3.32 -2.56 14.19
C PRO A 63 -4.27 -1.41 13.78
N THR A 64 -4.58 -0.54 14.73
CA THR A 64 -5.57 0.52 14.54
C THR A 64 -4.97 1.91 14.73
N CYS A 65 -5.28 2.80 13.78
CA CYS A 65 -5.10 4.24 13.90
C CYS A 65 -6.47 4.92 14.05
N SER A 66 -6.56 6.01 14.79
CA SER A 66 -7.85 6.68 15.02
C SER A 66 -8.23 7.64 13.89
N ARG A 67 -7.22 8.22 13.23
CA ARG A 67 -7.35 9.25 12.19
C ARG A 67 -6.81 8.82 10.84
N ILE A 68 -6.00 7.77 10.78
CA ILE A 68 -5.49 7.20 9.52
C ILE A 68 -6.45 6.10 9.06
N ALA A 69 -7.15 6.35 7.96
CA ALA A 69 -8.01 5.35 7.34
C ALA A 69 -7.21 4.42 6.41
N LYS A 70 -7.80 3.27 6.03
CA LYS A 70 -7.18 2.31 5.10
C LYS A 70 -6.86 2.92 3.73
N GLY A 71 -7.63 3.93 3.30
CA GLY A 71 -7.40 4.65 2.04
C GLY A 71 -6.29 5.71 2.12
N ASP A 72 -5.78 6.01 3.30
CA ASP A 72 -4.72 7.00 3.51
C ASP A 72 -3.32 6.39 3.38
N VAL A 73 -3.22 5.08 3.19
CA VAL A 73 -1.97 4.33 3.19
C VAL A 73 -1.82 3.52 1.90
N VAL A 74 -0.61 3.07 1.58
CA VAL A 74 -0.37 2.21 0.40
C VAL A 74 -1.09 0.89 0.56
N SER A 75 -1.01 0.31 1.76
CA SER A 75 -1.65 -0.98 2.07
C SER A 75 -1.83 -1.15 3.56
N TYR A 76 -2.84 -1.93 3.90
CA TYR A 76 -3.15 -2.30 5.28
C TYR A 76 -3.47 -3.79 5.36
N TYR A 77 -2.70 -4.52 6.17
CA TYR A 77 -2.80 -5.97 6.29
C TYR A 77 -3.12 -6.36 7.75
N PRO A 78 -4.42 -6.38 8.12
CA PRO A 78 -4.83 -6.63 9.50
C PRO A 78 -4.42 -8.03 9.97
N ASN A 79 -4.52 -9.06 9.11
CA ASN A 79 -4.24 -10.45 9.53
C ASN A 79 -2.76 -10.70 9.90
N VAL A 80 -1.85 -9.89 9.39
CA VAL A 80 -0.40 -9.99 9.65
C VAL A 80 0.17 -8.75 10.34
N MET A 81 -0.71 -7.85 10.79
CA MET A 81 -0.37 -6.67 11.59
C MET A 81 0.58 -5.67 10.92
N ILE A 82 0.39 -5.39 9.61
CA ILE A 82 1.29 -4.53 8.82
C ILE A 82 0.57 -3.32 8.25
N TYR A 83 1.21 -2.15 8.34
CA TYR A 83 0.89 -0.98 7.53
C TYR A 83 2.02 -0.67 6.54
N VAL A 84 1.66 -0.25 5.34
CA VAL A 84 2.60 0.20 4.32
C VAL A 84 2.28 1.64 3.95
N PHE A 85 3.26 2.54 4.06
CA PHE A 85 3.13 3.95 3.70
C PHE A 85 4.16 4.29 2.63
N PHE A 86 3.85 5.25 1.75
CA PHE A 86 4.91 5.92 1.02
C PHE A 86 5.77 6.69 2.00
N CYS A 87 7.09 6.73 1.75
CA CYS A 87 7.99 7.44 2.63
C CYS A 87 9.06 8.25 1.91
N LYS A 88 9.62 9.23 2.63
CA LYS A 88 10.84 9.95 2.28
C LYS A 88 11.83 9.81 3.43
N LEU A 89 13.07 9.51 3.09
CA LEU A 89 14.21 9.52 4.01
C LEU A 89 14.79 10.94 4.06
N LEU A 90 14.94 11.49 5.26
CA LEU A 90 15.64 12.75 5.49
C LEU A 90 17.06 12.50 5.99
N HIS A 91 17.93 13.52 5.90
CA HIS A 91 19.36 13.44 6.25
C HIS A 91 19.67 13.03 7.70
N ASP A 92 18.71 13.08 8.62
CA ASP A 92 18.88 12.74 10.05
C ASP A 92 18.22 11.40 10.43
N ASP A 93 18.14 10.44 9.51
CA ASP A 93 17.39 9.17 9.68
C ASP A 93 15.90 9.36 10.04
N LYS A 94 15.39 10.58 9.85
CA LYS A 94 13.98 10.92 10.05
C LYS A 94 13.18 10.44 8.85
N VAL A 95 12.13 9.69 9.13
CA VAL A 95 11.22 9.18 8.11
C VAL A 95 9.99 10.07 8.05
N LEU A 96 9.69 10.58 6.86
CA LEU A 96 8.36 11.13 6.57
C LEU A 96 7.54 10.03 5.92
N VAL A 97 6.33 9.80 6.42
CA VAL A 97 5.36 8.89 5.80
C VAL A 97 4.20 9.70 5.23
N ARG A 98 3.67 9.28 4.09
CA ARG A 98 2.51 9.91 3.47
C ARG A 98 1.23 9.28 4.03
N VAL A 99 0.39 10.12 4.62
CA VAL A 99 -0.95 9.79 5.11
C VAL A 99 -1.95 10.59 4.28
N GLY A 100 -2.67 9.91 3.40
CA GLY A 100 -3.53 10.53 2.40
C GLY A 100 -2.71 11.45 1.49
N GLU A 101 -3.00 12.75 1.52
CA GLU A 101 -2.26 13.75 0.75
C GLU A 101 -1.17 14.49 1.55
N GLN A 102 -0.99 14.14 2.83
CA GLN A 102 -0.13 14.89 3.74
C GLN A 102 1.08 14.06 4.19
N TRP A 103 2.22 14.73 4.34
CA TRP A 103 3.40 14.13 4.96
C TRP A 103 3.34 14.26 6.48
N LYS A 104 3.64 13.17 7.16
CA LYS A 104 3.73 13.07 8.63
C LYS A 104 5.13 12.62 9.02
N LYS A 105 5.66 13.18 10.11
CA LYS A 105 6.89 12.68 10.73
C LYS A 105 6.56 11.40 11.48
N LEU A 106 7.27 10.33 11.17
CA LEU A 106 7.19 9.08 11.92
C LEU A 106 8.22 9.11 13.05
N SER A 107 7.75 8.94 14.28
CA SER A 107 8.59 8.73 15.45
C SER A 107 8.33 7.33 15.98
N THR A 108 9.37 6.51 16.08
CA THR A 108 9.22 5.12 16.49
C THR A 108 10.49 4.55 17.08
N ASN A 109 10.32 3.62 18.02
CA ASN A 109 11.37 2.77 18.56
C ASN A 109 11.17 1.31 18.12
N ALA A 110 10.18 1.03 17.26
CA ALA A 110 9.86 -0.30 16.75
C ALA A 110 10.62 -0.61 15.45
N PRO A 111 10.81 -1.90 15.14
CA PRO A 111 11.39 -2.31 13.87
C PRO A 111 10.43 -2.02 12.71
N PHE A 112 10.91 -1.28 11.72
CA PHE A 112 10.26 -1.11 10.43
C PHE A 112 11.28 -1.31 9.31
N SER A 113 10.80 -1.64 8.12
CA SER A 113 11.64 -1.78 6.94
C SER A 113 11.34 -0.63 5.98
N ILE A 114 12.38 -0.15 5.29
CA ILE A 114 12.22 0.71 4.14
C ILE A 114 12.68 -0.06 2.92
N LEU A 115 11.82 -0.11 1.92
CA LEU A 115 12.13 -0.68 0.62
C LEU A 115 11.96 0.40 -0.44
N SER A 116 12.73 0.29 -1.52
CA SER A 116 12.34 0.99 -2.75
C SER A 116 10.99 0.47 -3.23
N MET A 117 10.24 1.31 -3.95
CA MET A 117 8.99 0.93 -4.59
C MET A 117 9.19 -0.30 -5.49
N LYS A 118 10.35 -0.38 -6.15
CA LYS A 118 10.73 -1.53 -6.97
C LYS A 118 10.83 -2.83 -6.16
N GLU A 119 11.57 -2.83 -5.06
CA GLU A 119 11.73 -4.02 -4.21
C GLU A 119 10.39 -4.47 -3.63
N TYR A 120 9.58 -3.51 -3.20
CA TYR A 120 8.23 -3.81 -2.70
C TYR A 120 7.35 -4.44 -3.77
N LEU A 121 7.28 -3.85 -4.97
CA LEU A 121 6.49 -4.42 -6.08
C LEU A 121 6.98 -5.81 -6.50
N LEU A 122 8.29 -6.06 -6.44
CA LEU A 122 8.86 -7.39 -6.71
C LEU A 122 8.48 -8.44 -5.66
N SER A 123 8.04 -8.05 -4.47
CA SER A 123 7.53 -8.99 -3.46
C SER A 123 6.06 -9.40 -3.66
N LEU A 124 5.37 -8.78 -4.62
CA LEU A 124 3.93 -8.96 -4.80
C LEU A 124 3.60 -9.83 -6.03
N ASP A 125 2.43 -10.45 -5.99
CA ASP A 125 1.75 -10.95 -7.17
C ASP A 125 0.87 -9.86 -7.80
N ILE A 126 0.37 -10.08 -9.01
CA ILE A 126 -0.66 -9.26 -9.66
C ILE A 126 -1.80 -10.15 -10.14
N LEU A 127 -3.04 -9.67 -9.94
CA LEU A 127 -4.23 -10.21 -10.57
C LEU A 127 -4.43 -9.54 -11.94
N LEU A 128 -4.28 -10.30 -13.02
CA LEU A 128 -4.68 -9.89 -14.36
C LEU A 128 -6.11 -10.34 -14.63
N LYS A 129 -6.99 -9.41 -15.00
CA LYS A 129 -8.38 -9.64 -15.38
C LYS A 129 -8.51 -9.89 -16.88
N VAL A 130 -9.67 -10.40 -17.29
CA VAL A 130 -10.02 -10.57 -18.70
C VAL A 130 -10.01 -9.21 -19.40
N ASN A 131 -9.47 -9.17 -20.62
CA ASN A 131 -9.25 -7.99 -21.47
C ASN A 131 -8.10 -7.06 -21.08
N ASP A 132 -7.37 -7.36 -19.99
CA ASP A 132 -6.17 -6.60 -19.70
C ASP A 132 -5.13 -6.71 -20.80
N ILE A 133 -4.39 -5.62 -21.00
CA ILE A 133 -3.38 -5.52 -22.06
C ILE A 133 -2.01 -5.71 -21.44
N VAL A 134 -1.33 -6.76 -21.88
CA VAL A 134 0.08 -7.00 -21.62
C VAL A 134 0.88 -6.83 -22.90
N TYR A 135 2.18 -6.54 -22.76
CA TYR A 135 3.06 -6.17 -23.85
C TYR A 135 4.24 -7.13 -23.95
N HIS A 136 4.52 -7.63 -25.14
CA HIS A 136 5.74 -8.38 -25.44
C HIS A 136 6.48 -7.70 -26.58
N GLY A 137 7.49 -6.90 -26.24
CA GLY A 137 8.08 -5.97 -27.20
C GLY A 137 7.06 -4.90 -27.62
N LYS A 138 6.76 -4.81 -28.92
CA LYS A 138 5.75 -3.87 -29.47
C LYS A 138 4.34 -4.48 -29.51
N ASP A 139 4.22 -5.79 -29.29
CA ASP A 139 2.95 -6.50 -29.42
C ASP A 139 2.07 -6.25 -28.20
N LYS A 140 0.78 -6.00 -28.45
CA LYS A 140 -0.26 -5.90 -27.43
C LYS A 140 -1.07 -7.19 -27.39
N ILE A 141 -1.11 -7.84 -26.24
CA ILE A 141 -1.79 -9.11 -26.04
C ILE A 141 -2.89 -8.89 -25.00
N LYS A 142 -4.11 -9.32 -25.32
CA LYS A 142 -5.23 -9.29 -24.38
C LYS A 142 -5.24 -10.57 -23.55
N ILE A 143 -5.41 -10.41 -22.25
CA ILE A 143 -5.63 -11.50 -21.32
C ILE A 143 -7.02 -12.11 -21.57
N LYS A 144 -7.05 -13.43 -21.83
CA LYS A 144 -8.29 -14.16 -22.16
C LYS A 144 -8.96 -14.78 -20.94
N LYS A 145 -8.21 -14.98 -19.86
CA LYS A 145 -8.66 -15.60 -18.62
C LYS A 145 -7.97 -14.91 -17.47
N GLU A 146 -8.72 -14.65 -16.41
CA GLU A 146 -8.17 -14.13 -15.17
C GLU A 146 -7.05 -15.03 -14.64
N MET A 147 -5.95 -14.42 -14.18
CA MET A 147 -4.81 -15.14 -13.64
C MET A 147 -4.00 -14.31 -12.65
N ILE A 148 -3.44 -14.97 -11.65
CA ILE A 148 -2.48 -14.40 -10.71
C ILE A 148 -1.06 -14.72 -11.19
N ARG A 149 -0.17 -13.74 -11.18
CA ARG A 149 1.23 -13.90 -11.57
C ARG A 149 2.15 -13.12 -10.64
N HIS A 150 3.28 -13.74 -10.30
CA HIS A 150 4.34 -13.06 -9.58
C HIS A 150 5.03 -11.98 -10.44
N ILE A 151 5.32 -10.84 -9.84
CA ILE A 151 6.02 -9.73 -10.48
C ILE A 151 7.52 -10.03 -10.52
N ILE A 152 8.14 -9.94 -11.70
CA ILE A 152 9.54 -10.35 -11.90
C ILE A 152 10.47 -9.22 -12.35
N ASP A 153 9.93 -8.05 -12.72
CA ASP A 153 10.70 -6.84 -13.03
C ASP A 153 9.81 -5.61 -12.90
N VAL A 154 10.42 -4.43 -12.70
CA VAL A 154 9.72 -3.15 -12.59
C VAL A 154 10.54 -2.08 -13.31
N ARG A 155 9.88 -1.31 -14.18
CA ARG A 155 10.44 -0.20 -14.96
C ARG A 155 9.41 0.92 -15.09
N GLY A 156 9.56 1.98 -14.28
CA GLY A 156 8.58 3.07 -14.21
C GLY A 156 7.17 2.54 -13.94
N ASP A 157 6.21 2.96 -14.76
CA ASP A 157 4.80 2.52 -14.69
C ASP A 157 4.56 1.08 -15.17
N TYR A 158 5.60 0.27 -15.39
CA TYR A 158 5.47 -1.08 -15.94
C TYR A 158 6.05 -2.11 -14.98
N ILE A 159 5.29 -3.17 -14.78
CA ILE A 159 5.73 -4.39 -14.11
C ILE A 159 5.82 -5.51 -15.13
N ALA A 160 6.75 -6.43 -14.96
CA ALA A 160 6.86 -7.61 -15.80
C ALA A 160 6.36 -8.85 -15.07
N ILE A 161 5.77 -9.76 -15.84
CA ILE A 161 5.28 -11.06 -15.40
C ILE A 161 5.65 -12.12 -16.44
N LYS A 162 5.56 -13.40 -16.06
CA LYS A 162 5.78 -14.52 -16.98
C LYS A 162 4.44 -15.14 -17.40
N ILE A 163 4.15 -15.13 -18.70
CA ILE A 163 3.00 -15.81 -19.32
C ILE A 163 3.54 -16.68 -20.45
N ASP A 164 3.23 -17.98 -20.42
CA ASP A 164 3.68 -18.96 -21.41
C ASP A 164 5.19 -18.90 -21.69
N LYS A 165 5.97 -18.81 -20.61
CA LYS A 165 7.44 -18.65 -20.59
C LYS A 165 7.97 -17.33 -21.18
N LYS A 166 7.12 -16.43 -21.66
CA LYS A 166 7.50 -15.11 -22.15
C LYS A 166 7.39 -14.06 -21.05
N LYS A 167 8.36 -13.16 -21.00
CA LYS A 167 8.31 -11.96 -20.15
C LYS A 167 7.38 -10.95 -20.80
N MET A 168 6.26 -10.67 -20.16
CA MET A 168 5.29 -9.68 -20.63
C MET A 168 5.23 -8.52 -19.65
N TRP A 169 5.06 -7.32 -20.18
CA TRP A 169 4.95 -6.10 -19.41
C TRP A 169 3.49 -5.72 -19.25
N PHE A 170 3.09 -5.37 -18.05
CA PHE A 170 1.79 -4.81 -17.74
C PHE A 170 1.99 -3.38 -17.25
N ARG A 171 1.22 -2.44 -17.79
CA ARG A 171 1.24 -1.07 -17.28
C ARG A 171 0.32 -1.01 -16.07
N TRP A 172 0.90 -0.95 -14.87
CA TRP A 172 0.11 -0.77 -13.66
C TRP A 172 -0.38 0.68 -13.60
N LYS A 173 -1.68 0.86 -13.37
CA LYS A 173 -2.40 2.15 -13.54
C LYS A 173 -2.77 2.76 -12.19
N LYS A 174 -3.05 4.08 -12.23
CA LYS A 174 -3.29 5.03 -11.12
C LYS A 174 -4.27 4.67 -9.99
N ASN A 175 -4.89 3.49 -9.98
CA ASN A 175 -5.89 3.07 -8.98
C ASN A 175 -5.62 1.64 -8.47
N CYS A 176 -4.34 1.24 -8.37
CA CYS A 176 -4.01 -0.07 -7.81
C CYS A 176 -4.29 -0.10 -6.30
N MET A 177 -5.13 -1.04 -5.89
CA MET A 177 -5.25 -1.47 -4.50
C MET A 177 -4.22 -2.56 -4.25
N VAL A 178 -3.45 -2.39 -3.17
CA VAL A 178 -2.45 -3.38 -2.79
C VAL A 178 -2.94 -4.19 -1.59
N LEU A 179 -2.99 -5.51 -1.77
CA LEU A 179 -3.34 -6.51 -0.77
C LEU A 179 -2.07 -7.28 -0.32
N PRO A 180 -2.10 -8.04 0.81
CA PRO A 180 -0.90 -8.58 1.47
C PRO A 180 0.09 -9.30 0.55
N ASP A 181 -0.44 -9.99 -0.45
CA ASP A 181 0.27 -10.82 -1.41
C ASP A 181 0.12 -10.34 -2.86
N ARG A 182 -0.73 -9.34 -3.14
CA ARG A 182 -1.15 -9.06 -4.52
C ARG A 182 -1.51 -7.61 -4.82
N LEU A 183 -1.23 -7.20 -6.04
CA LEU A 183 -1.71 -5.99 -6.69
C LEU A 183 -3.05 -6.27 -7.39
N ILE A 184 -4.07 -5.49 -7.05
CA ILE A 184 -5.38 -5.47 -7.72
C ILE A 184 -5.62 -4.05 -8.24
N TYR A 185 -6.36 -3.89 -9.33
CA TYR A 185 -6.81 -2.59 -9.81
C TYR A 185 -8.27 -2.70 -10.25
N GLU A 186 -9.00 -1.59 -10.14
CA GLU A 186 -10.34 -1.45 -10.68
C GLU A 186 -10.32 -1.19 -12.19
#